data_AF-A0A3P9MTC3-F1
#
_entry.id   AF-A0A3P9MTC3-F1
#
_cell.length_a   1.000
_cell.length_b   1.000
_cell.length_c   1.000
_cell.angle_alpha   90.00
_cell.angle_beta   90.00
_cell.angle_gamma   90.00
#
_symmetry.space_group_name_H-M   'P 1'
#
loop_
_entity.id
_entity.type
_entity.pdbx_description
1 polymer ?
#
loop_
_entity_poly.entity_id
_entity_poly.type
_entity_poly.pdbx_seq_one_letter_code
_entity_poly.pdbx_strand_id
1 'polypeptide(L)'
;YYSINQIISQKGRRKMTQHATRTRSYTSSAAPQKAHSVSGLSFRSGPRISSSSARFVSSGFGSKGGGFDLSNALDQSTIHLNEKATMQNLNDRLANYLEKVRSLEAANAKLEKQIREYYEKKGPAAVKDYSNYWAIINQLKDKIHAATIDNANILLQIDNSKLAADDFKTKFEHELMMRQSVEADIANLRRLLDQTTLTKADLEMQIEGLQDELAYLKKNHAEELAAMRSQLTGTVNVEVDAAPQQDLNKVMEEIRAQYEAITEKHRRDQEAWFNEKSAALNKEVAISTETIQTSKTEISDLRRTLQGLEIELQSQLSMKGALESTVAETEARYSAMLCGFQNTINMLEAELSNVRASIEQQGQDYRMLLDIKSRLEQEIATYRITLLSFFVAGGSVSTTTAVR
;
A
#
# COMPACT_ATOMS: atom_id res chain seq x y z
N TYR A 1 38.82 -65.14 -11.65
CA TYR A 1 39.31 -64.96 -10.27
C TYR A 1 40.71 -64.38 -10.32
N TYR A 2 40.98 -63.38 -9.48
CA TYR A 2 42.23 -62.61 -9.33
C TYR A 2 42.55 -61.55 -10.41
N SER A 3 41.83 -60.41 -10.32
CA SER A 3 42.45 -59.08 -10.18
C SER A 3 41.41 -57.97 -9.96
N ILE A 4 40.47 -58.20 -9.03
CA ILE A 4 39.55 -57.17 -8.49
C ILE A 4 39.91 -56.93 -7.03
N ASN A 5 41.19 -56.66 -6.74
CA ASN A 5 41.66 -56.33 -5.40
C ASN A 5 42.70 -55.21 -5.45
N GLN A 6 42.32 -54.09 -6.07
CA GLN A 6 43.07 -52.84 -5.96
C GLN A 6 42.16 -51.61 -5.87
N ILE A 7 40.97 -51.79 -5.29
CA ILE A 7 40.04 -50.70 -4.94
C ILE A 7 39.77 -50.79 -3.43
N ILE A 8 40.80 -50.64 -2.59
CA ILE A 8 40.74 -50.17 -1.19
C ILE A 8 42.19 -49.85 -0.81
N SER A 9 42.66 -48.64 -1.13
CA SER A 9 43.67 -47.89 -0.38
C SER A 9 44.01 -46.66 -1.21
N GLN A 10 43.33 -45.56 -0.90
CA GLN A 10 43.77 -44.16 -1.02
C GLN A 10 42.56 -43.29 -0.65
N LYS A 11 42.21 -43.36 0.64
CA LYS A 11 41.50 -42.30 1.33
C LYS A 11 42.34 -41.02 1.24
N GLY A 12 41.70 -39.90 0.93
CA GLY A 12 42.15 -38.62 1.46
C GLY A 12 42.34 -37.49 0.45
N ARG A 13 41.25 -36.99 -0.14
CA ARG A 13 41.20 -35.56 -0.47
C ARG A 13 39.81 -34.99 -0.19
N ARG A 14 39.71 -34.41 1.01
CA ARG A 14 38.66 -33.48 1.43
C ARG A 14 38.54 -32.38 0.37
N LYS A 15 37.39 -32.29 -0.29
CA LYS A 15 36.90 -31.02 -0.82
C LYS A 15 35.73 -30.59 0.03
N MET A 16 35.97 -29.54 0.83
CA MET A 16 34.94 -28.70 1.40
C MET A 16 34.14 -28.11 0.25
N THR A 17 32.86 -28.46 0.16
CA THR A 17 31.90 -27.71 -0.64
C THR A 17 30.96 -27.04 0.36
N GLN A 18 30.99 -25.72 0.33
CA GLN A 18 30.35 -24.80 1.25
C GLN A 18 28.85 -25.06 1.31
N HIS A 19 28.32 -25.25 2.52
CA HIS A 19 26.90 -25.04 2.78
C HIS A 19 26.62 -23.56 2.54
N ALA A 20 25.97 -23.24 1.42
CA ALA A 20 25.34 -21.94 1.23
C ALA A 20 24.13 -21.86 2.16
N THR A 21 24.35 -21.32 3.36
CA THR A 21 23.28 -20.87 4.24
C THR A 21 22.53 -19.78 3.50
N ARG A 22 21.40 -20.14 2.91
CA ARG A 22 20.51 -19.20 2.24
C ARG A 22 19.76 -18.42 3.32
N THR A 23 20.36 -17.35 3.81
CA THR A 23 19.74 -16.40 4.74
C THR A 23 18.53 -15.80 4.02
N ARG A 24 17.34 -16.25 4.40
CA ARG A 24 16.08 -15.64 3.99
C ARG A 24 15.91 -14.38 4.83
N SER A 25 16.47 -13.27 4.35
CA SER A 25 16.19 -11.95 4.90
C SER A 25 14.74 -11.59 4.56
N TYR A 26 13.86 -11.67 5.55
CA TYR A 26 12.56 -11.02 5.50
C TYR A 26 12.80 -9.51 5.57
N THR A 27 12.85 -8.85 4.42
CA THR A 27 12.64 -7.40 4.36
C THR A 27 11.14 -7.16 4.50
N SER A 28 10.70 -6.77 5.69
CA SER A 28 9.38 -6.21 5.92
C SER A 28 9.28 -4.91 5.10
N SER A 29 8.60 -4.96 3.95
CA SER A 29 8.18 -3.76 3.25
C SER A 29 7.05 -3.12 4.05
N ALA A 30 7.41 -2.21 4.96
CA ALA A 30 6.44 -1.30 5.54
C ALA A 30 5.84 -0.46 4.40
N ALA A 31 4.52 -0.46 4.29
CA ALA A 31 3.79 0.44 3.40
C ALA A 31 4.17 1.89 3.73
N PRO A 32 4.39 2.76 2.72
CA PRO A 32 4.63 4.17 3.00
C PRO A 32 3.34 4.75 3.59
N GLN A 33 3.44 5.24 4.83
CA GLN A 33 2.41 6.06 5.45
C GLN A 33 2.12 7.24 4.53
N LYS A 34 0.87 7.34 4.05
CA LYS A 34 0.37 8.53 3.35
C LYS A 34 0.54 9.73 4.29
N ALA A 35 1.40 10.67 3.90
CA ALA A 35 1.44 11.98 4.53
C ALA A 35 0.12 12.70 4.21
N HIS A 36 -0.69 12.94 5.23
CA HIS A 36 -1.82 13.86 5.14
C HIS A 36 -1.27 15.28 5.01
N SER A 37 -1.30 15.82 3.79
CA SER A 37 -1.13 17.26 3.57
C SER A 37 -2.39 17.97 4.06
N VAL A 38 -2.34 18.54 5.26
CA VAL A 38 -3.35 19.47 5.77
C VAL A 38 -3.20 20.78 4.99
N SER A 39 -4.03 20.96 3.97
CA SER A 39 -4.24 22.24 3.30
C SER A 39 -5.03 23.18 4.23
N GLY A 40 -4.35 23.76 5.22
CA GLY A 40 -4.91 24.76 6.14
C GLY A 40 -4.57 26.17 5.69
N LEU A 41 -5.26 26.70 4.68
CA LEU A 41 -5.15 28.11 4.26
C LEU A 41 -6.49 28.63 3.76
N SER A 42 -7.24 29.28 4.64
CA SER A 42 -8.21 30.31 4.26
C SER A 42 -8.24 31.37 5.34
N PHE A 43 -7.48 32.43 5.06
CA PHE A 43 -7.42 33.67 5.80
C PHE A 43 -8.75 34.43 5.68
N ARG A 44 -9.45 34.61 6.79
CA ARG A 44 -10.36 35.76 6.97
C ARG A 44 -10.50 36.10 8.45
N SER A 45 -9.52 36.83 8.97
CA SER A 45 -9.67 37.57 10.23
C SER A 45 -9.53 39.05 9.92
N GLY A 46 -10.63 39.79 10.13
CA GLY A 46 -10.67 41.26 10.00
C GLY A 46 -9.76 41.95 11.02
N PRO A 47 -9.58 43.28 10.90
CA PRO A 47 -8.59 44.01 11.66
C PRO A 47 -8.92 44.01 13.16
N ARG A 48 -8.01 43.47 13.98
CA ARG A 48 -8.05 43.62 15.44
C ARG A 48 -7.56 45.03 15.79
N ILE A 49 -8.49 45.86 16.27
CA ILE A 49 -8.22 47.18 16.85
C ILE A 49 -7.54 46.96 18.20
N SER A 50 -6.29 47.42 18.34
CA SER A 50 -5.59 47.45 19.62
C SER A 50 -6.08 48.65 20.44
N SER A 51 -6.69 48.39 21.59
CA SER A 51 -7.04 49.41 22.58
C SER A 51 -5.80 49.77 23.40
N SER A 52 -5.29 50.99 23.22
CA SER A 52 -4.30 51.59 24.12
C SER A 52 -5.03 52.26 25.29
N SER A 53 -4.89 51.68 26.48
CA SER A 53 -5.32 52.32 27.73
C SER A 53 -4.40 53.50 28.06
N ALA A 54 -4.86 54.72 27.83
CA ALA A 54 -4.23 55.93 28.36
C ALA A 54 -4.66 56.15 29.81
N ARG A 55 -3.68 56.11 30.73
CA ARG A 55 -3.88 56.51 32.13
C ARG A 55 -3.86 58.04 32.20
N PHE A 56 -5.00 58.64 32.55
CA PHE A 56 -5.07 60.04 32.95
C PHE A 56 -4.56 60.17 34.39
N VAL A 57 -3.46 60.89 34.57
CA VAL A 57 -3.06 61.42 35.88
C VAL A 57 -3.49 62.89 35.93
N SER A 58 -4.44 63.18 36.82
CA SER A 58 -4.81 64.54 37.20
C SER A 58 -3.70 65.11 38.08
N SER A 59 -3.19 66.28 37.72
CA SER A 59 -2.41 67.12 38.63
C SER A 59 -3.02 68.52 38.62
N GLY A 60 -3.67 68.83 39.73
CA GLY A 60 -4.10 70.18 40.06
C GLY A 60 -2.91 71.00 40.55
N PHE A 61 -2.80 72.22 40.02
CA PHE A 61 -2.06 73.36 40.52
C PHE A 61 -2.87 74.57 40.03
N GLY A 62 -3.39 75.52 40.81
CA GLY A 62 -2.98 75.97 42.13
C GLY A 62 -2.08 77.21 42.04
N SER A 63 -2.61 78.37 41.63
CA SER A 63 -2.04 79.71 41.90
C SER A 63 -3.09 80.78 41.56
N LYS A 64 -3.77 81.40 42.52
CA LYS A 64 -3.39 82.60 43.32
C LYS A 64 -3.06 83.86 42.50
N GLY A 65 -3.83 84.91 42.78
CA GLY A 65 -3.30 86.26 43.04
C GLY A 65 -3.62 87.31 41.99
N GLY A 66 -4.57 88.20 42.28
CA GLY A 66 -4.83 89.41 41.50
C GLY A 66 -5.91 90.27 42.13
N GLY A 67 -5.63 90.81 43.32
CA GLY A 67 -6.45 91.83 43.96
C GLY A 67 -6.15 93.21 43.37
N PHE A 68 -7.18 94.03 43.20
CA PHE A 68 -7.04 95.48 43.18
C PHE A 68 -8.20 96.08 43.97
N ASP A 69 -7.82 96.80 45.02
CA ASP A 69 -8.67 97.32 46.07
C ASP A 69 -9.33 98.65 45.72
N LEU A 70 -10.45 98.83 46.40
CA LEU A 70 -11.39 99.94 46.47
C LEU A 70 -10.77 101.21 47.07
N SER A 71 -11.00 102.39 46.47
CA SER A 71 -11.40 103.63 47.20
C SER A 71 -11.53 104.89 46.35
N ASN A 72 -12.57 105.67 46.70
CA ASN A 72 -12.78 107.11 46.54
C ASN A 72 -13.23 107.67 45.17
N ALA A 73 -14.50 108.08 45.08
CA ALA A 73 -14.90 109.47 45.38
C ALA A 73 -16.42 109.65 45.16
N LEU A 74 -17.05 110.23 46.18
CA LEU A 74 -18.47 110.56 46.28
C LEU A 74 -18.70 111.94 45.67
N ASP A 75 -19.40 112.08 44.53
CA ASP A 75 -20.24 113.27 44.27
C ASP A 75 -21.25 113.10 43.11
N GLN A 76 -22.53 113.19 43.47
CA GLN A 76 -23.71 113.69 42.74
C GLN A 76 -23.68 113.79 41.19
N SER A 77 -23.38 112.70 40.46
CA SER A 77 -23.63 112.57 38.99
C SER A 77 -24.10 111.14 38.60
N THR A 78 -24.73 110.48 39.57
CA THR A 78 -24.90 109.03 39.72
C THR A 78 -26.00 108.39 38.87
N ILE A 79 -26.57 109.11 37.88
CA ILE A 79 -27.61 108.56 37.00
C ILE A 79 -27.20 108.54 35.52
N HIS A 80 -26.31 109.44 35.05
CA HIS A 80 -25.79 109.42 33.68
C HIS A 80 -24.45 108.69 33.50
N LEU A 81 -23.65 108.53 34.57
CA LEU A 81 -22.42 107.73 34.55
C LEU A 81 -22.68 106.23 34.60
N ASN A 82 -23.82 105.80 35.17
CA ASN A 82 -24.15 104.38 35.25
C ASN A 82 -24.47 103.80 33.86
N GLU A 83 -25.18 104.54 33.02
CA GLU A 83 -25.45 104.14 31.63
C GLU A 83 -24.19 104.17 30.75
N LYS A 84 -23.30 105.15 30.95
CA LYS A 84 -22.02 105.21 30.23
C LYS A 84 -21.04 104.11 30.68
N ALA A 85 -20.98 103.82 31.98
CA ALA A 85 -20.12 102.75 32.52
C ALA A 85 -20.66 101.36 32.16
N THR A 86 -21.98 101.16 32.11
CA THR A 86 -22.56 99.91 31.60
C THR A 86 -22.32 99.76 30.09
N MET A 87 -22.47 100.82 29.29
CA MET A 87 -22.12 100.83 27.86
C MET A 87 -20.62 100.59 27.63
N GLN A 88 -19.75 101.11 28.50
CA GLN A 88 -18.32 100.87 28.44
C GLN A 88 -17.98 99.42 28.81
N ASN A 89 -18.61 98.83 29.83
CA ASN A 89 -18.45 97.42 30.16
C ASN A 89 -18.93 96.49 29.03
N LEU A 90 -20.05 96.83 28.38
CA LEU A 90 -20.56 96.12 27.21
C LEU A 90 -19.59 96.22 26.02
N ASN A 91 -19.06 97.42 25.75
CA ASN A 91 -18.06 97.62 24.71
C ASN A 91 -16.74 96.89 25.01
N ASP A 92 -16.29 96.86 26.27
CA ASP A 92 -15.10 96.12 26.67
C ASP A 92 -15.31 94.60 26.56
N ARG A 93 -16.52 94.11 26.89
CA ARG A 93 -16.90 92.70 26.64
C ARG A 93 -16.97 92.38 25.15
N LEU A 94 -17.49 93.31 24.33
CA LEU A 94 -17.55 93.14 22.88
C LEU A 94 -16.15 93.18 22.26
N ALA A 95 -15.26 94.05 22.74
CA ALA A 95 -13.85 94.09 22.35
C ALA A 95 -13.14 92.77 22.71
N ASN A 96 -13.33 92.27 23.93
CA ASN A 96 -12.81 90.98 24.36
C ASN A 96 -13.40 89.82 23.54
N TYR A 97 -14.68 89.87 23.17
CA TYR A 97 -15.32 88.87 22.31
C TYR A 97 -14.75 88.92 20.90
N LEU A 98 -14.55 90.10 20.31
CA LEU A 98 -13.93 90.28 19.00
C LEU A 98 -12.47 89.81 19.01
N GLU A 99 -11.71 90.09 20.06
CA GLU A 99 -10.35 89.59 20.23
C GLU A 99 -10.34 88.06 20.36
N LYS A 100 -11.30 87.49 21.10
CA LYS A 100 -11.46 86.04 21.20
C LYS A 100 -11.80 85.41 19.85
N VAL A 101 -12.72 85.98 19.10
CA VAL A 101 -13.09 85.51 17.76
C VAL A 101 -11.88 85.56 16.82
N ARG A 102 -11.13 86.67 16.79
CA ARG A 102 -9.88 86.75 16.00
C ARG A 102 -8.85 85.71 16.41
N SER A 103 -8.70 85.45 17.72
CA SER A 103 -7.79 84.41 18.21
C SER A 103 -8.21 83.00 17.79
N LEU A 104 -9.52 82.73 17.76
CA LEU A 104 -10.09 81.45 17.34
C LEU A 104 -10.02 81.28 15.83
N GLU A 105 -10.25 82.33 15.05
CA GLU A 105 -10.06 82.34 13.60
C GLU A 105 -8.59 82.06 13.23
N ALA A 106 -7.64 82.70 13.92
CA ALA A 106 -6.21 82.44 13.72
C ALA A 106 -5.82 81.01 14.12
N ALA A 107 -6.38 80.48 15.20
CA ALA A 107 -6.16 79.10 15.63
C ALA A 107 -6.76 78.09 14.62
N ASN A 108 -7.96 78.34 14.11
CA ASN A 108 -8.59 77.51 13.08
C ASN A 108 -7.81 77.52 11.77
N ALA A 109 -7.35 78.69 11.30
CA ALA A 109 -6.51 78.79 10.10
C ALA A 109 -5.19 78.00 10.27
N LYS A 110 -4.61 78.02 11.48
CA LYS A 110 -3.42 77.22 11.80
C LYS A 110 -3.71 75.71 11.79
N LEU A 111 -4.83 75.29 12.38
CA LEU A 111 -5.25 73.88 12.39
C LEU A 111 -5.57 73.38 10.98
N GLU A 112 -6.26 74.17 10.15
CA GLU A 112 -6.52 73.83 8.75
C GLU A 112 -5.22 73.63 7.96
N LYS A 113 -4.22 74.50 8.16
CA LYS A 113 -2.91 74.34 7.55
C LYS A 113 -2.21 73.07 8.03
N GLN A 114 -2.27 72.76 9.32
CA GLN A 114 -1.70 71.53 9.88
C GLN A 114 -2.40 70.27 9.36
N ILE A 115 -3.72 70.30 9.19
CA ILE A 115 -4.49 69.21 8.60
C ILE A 115 -4.09 69.00 7.15
N ARG A 116 -3.96 70.09 6.37
CA ARG A 116 -3.52 70.01 4.97
C ARG A 116 -2.10 69.45 4.86
N GLU A 117 -1.16 69.95 5.65
CA GLU A 117 0.21 69.43 5.69
C GLU A 117 0.25 67.96 6.15
N TYR A 118 -0.63 67.54 7.07
CA TYR A 118 -0.72 66.15 7.51
C TYR A 118 -1.21 65.24 6.39
N TYR A 119 -2.22 65.65 5.61
CA TYR A 119 -2.70 64.88 4.46
C TYR A 119 -1.72 64.88 3.28
N GLU A 120 -0.97 65.96 3.06
CA GLU A 120 0.10 66.00 2.05
C GLU A 120 1.29 65.11 2.44
N LYS A 121 1.74 65.18 3.70
CA LYS A 121 2.84 64.32 4.21
C LYS A 121 2.44 62.85 4.33
N LYS A 122 1.17 62.57 4.64
CA LYS A 122 0.57 61.24 4.59
C LYS A 122 -0.25 61.05 3.31
N GLY A 123 0.27 61.51 2.17
CA GLY A 123 -0.29 61.21 0.86
C GLY A 123 -0.71 59.73 0.76
N PRO A 124 -1.74 59.40 -0.04
CA PRO A 124 -2.50 58.15 0.04
C PRO A 124 -1.52 56.99 0.22
N ALA A 125 -1.57 56.37 1.41
CA ALA A 125 -0.57 55.43 1.92
C ALA A 125 0.01 54.64 0.75
N ALA A 126 1.24 55.00 0.35
CA ALA A 126 1.86 54.53 -0.88
C ALA A 126 1.55 53.05 -1.05
N VAL A 127 0.80 52.71 -2.10
CA VAL A 127 0.41 51.34 -2.42
C VAL A 127 1.69 50.53 -2.37
N LYS A 128 1.88 49.74 -1.31
CA LYS A 128 3.08 48.91 -1.15
C LYS A 128 3.14 48.04 -2.39
N ASP A 129 4.18 48.21 -3.18
CA ASP A 129 4.32 47.49 -4.44
C ASP A 129 4.57 46.00 -4.14
N TYR A 130 3.51 45.19 -4.25
CA TYR A 130 3.57 43.75 -4.03
C TYR A 130 3.96 42.97 -5.31
N SER A 131 4.30 43.67 -6.40
CA SER A 131 4.62 43.04 -7.68
C SER A 131 5.76 42.02 -7.59
N ASN A 132 6.81 42.32 -6.80
CA ASN A 132 7.93 41.40 -6.58
C ASN A 132 7.52 40.10 -5.87
N TYR A 133 6.58 40.17 -4.91
CA TYR A 133 6.06 38.98 -4.24
C TYR A 133 5.20 38.14 -5.18
N TRP A 134 4.41 38.77 -6.04
CA TRP A 134 3.64 38.07 -7.08
C TRP A 134 4.53 37.34 -8.08
N ALA A 135 5.64 37.94 -8.50
CA ALA A 135 6.62 37.30 -9.38
C ALA A 135 7.21 36.03 -8.72
N ILE A 136 7.61 36.11 -7.44
CA ILE A 136 8.14 34.95 -6.70
C ILE A 136 7.06 33.87 -6.52
N ILE A 137 5.83 34.26 -6.18
CA ILE A 137 4.71 33.32 -6.01
C ILE A 137 4.43 32.57 -7.31
N ASN A 138 4.39 33.27 -8.45
CA ASN A 138 4.17 32.64 -9.74
C ASN A 138 5.32 31.71 -10.12
N GLN A 139 6.59 32.12 -9.92
CA GLN A 139 7.74 31.24 -10.11
C GLN A 139 7.68 29.98 -9.24
N LEU A 140 7.23 30.08 -7.99
CA LEU A 140 7.06 28.93 -7.11
C LEU A 140 5.93 28.02 -7.58
N LYS A 141 4.81 28.57 -8.06
CA LYS A 141 3.72 27.79 -8.66
C LYS A 141 4.19 27.04 -9.90
N ASP A 142 4.94 27.69 -10.78
CA ASP A 142 5.47 27.06 -11.99
C ASP A 142 6.43 25.92 -11.65
N LYS A 143 7.28 26.09 -10.64
CA LYS A 143 8.16 25.02 -10.12
C LYS A 143 7.37 23.85 -9.55
N ILE A 144 6.29 24.11 -8.80
CA ILE A 144 5.41 23.06 -8.26
C ILE A 144 4.73 22.31 -9.40
N HIS A 145 4.23 23.02 -10.42
CA HIS A 145 3.61 22.40 -11.60
C HIS A 145 4.60 21.55 -12.39
N ALA A 146 5.81 22.05 -12.66
CA ALA A 146 6.87 21.30 -13.31
C ALA A 146 7.22 20.03 -12.52
N ALA A 147 7.44 20.15 -11.20
CA ALA A 147 7.73 19.01 -10.34
C ALA A 147 6.58 17.99 -10.29
N THR A 148 5.32 18.44 -10.38
CA THR A 148 4.14 17.56 -10.44
C THR A 148 4.11 16.76 -11.74
N ILE A 149 4.40 17.42 -12.87
CA ILE A 149 4.50 16.76 -14.19
C ILE A 149 5.66 15.76 -14.21
N ASP A 150 6.83 16.15 -13.68
CA ASP A 150 7.99 15.27 -13.60
C ASP A 150 7.71 14.04 -12.72
N ASN A 151 7.02 14.22 -11.59
CA ASN A 151 6.61 13.10 -10.74
C ASN A 151 5.66 12.14 -11.48
N ALA A 152 4.67 12.68 -12.21
CA ALA A 152 3.78 11.87 -13.04
C ALA A 152 4.56 11.11 -14.14
N ASN A 153 5.54 11.75 -14.78
CA ASN A 153 6.40 11.10 -15.78
C ASN A 153 7.23 9.96 -15.17
N ILE A 154 7.80 10.17 -13.98
CA ILE A 154 8.55 9.12 -13.26
C ILE A 154 7.64 7.94 -12.92
N LEU A 155 6.41 8.20 -12.44
CA LEU A 155 5.45 7.13 -12.16
C LEU A 155 5.11 6.31 -13.42
N LEU A 156 4.90 6.98 -14.55
CA LEU A 156 4.67 6.29 -15.83
C LEU A 156 5.88 5.43 -16.26
N GLN A 157 7.11 5.93 -16.06
CA GLN A 157 8.32 5.15 -16.35
C GLN A 157 8.47 3.93 -15.42
N ILE A 158 8.10 4.08 -14.14
CA ILE A 158 8.07 2.98 -13.19
C ILE A 158 7.07 1.91 -13.64
N ASP A 159 5.85 2.32 -14.00
CA ASP A 159 4.82 1.38 -14.43
C ASP A 159 5.18 0.72 -15.76
N ASN A 160 5.76 1.45 -16.70
CA ASN A 160 6.29 0.88 -17.94
C ASN A 160 7.40 -0.14 -17.67
N SER A 161 8.34 0.17 -16.77
CA SER A 161 9.42 -0.74 -16.39
C SER A 161 8.91 -2.00 -15.70
N LYS A 162 7.87 -1.88 -14.85
CA LYS A 162 7.21 -3.03 -14.22
C LYS A 162 6.51 -3.91 -15.24
N LEU A 163 5.74 -3.32 -16.16
CA LEU A 163 5.06 -4.06 -17.22
C LEU A 163 6.07 -4.80 -18.12
N ALA A 164 7.20 -4.17 -18.45
CA ALA A 164 8.27 -4.82 -19.19
C ALA A 164 8.90 -5.99 -18.40
N ALA A 165 9.12 -5.82 -17.10
CA ALA A 165 9.63 -6.89 -16.24
C ALA A 165 8.66 -8.08 -16.15
N ASP A 166 7.36 -7.82 -16.03
CA ASP A 166 6.33 -8.86 -15.99
C ASP A 166 6.19 -9.60 -17.35
N ASP A 167 6.33 -8.88 -18.46
CA ASP A 167 6.39 -9.47 -19.81
C ASP A 167 7.62 -10.39 -19.95
N PHE A 168 8.80 -9.94 -19.52
CA PHE A 168 10.00 -10.78 -19.53
C PHE A 168 9.89 -11.99 -18.60
N LYS A 169 9.26 -11.83 -17.43
CA LYS A 169 9.01 -12.95 -16.52
C LYS A 169 8.12 -14.00 -17.17
N THR A 170 7.01 -13.58 -17.79
CA THR A 170 6.08 -14.48 -18.48
C THR A 170 6.76 -15.21 -19.64
N LYS A 171 7.55 -14.48 -20.44
CA LYS A 171 8.36 -15.07 -21.54
C LYS A 171 9.38 -16.07 -21.02
N PHE A 172 10.06 -15.77 -19.92
CA PHE A 172 11.01 -16.68 -19.30
C PHE A 172 10.33 -17.95 -18.77
N GLU A 173 9.18 -17.82 -18.11
CA GLU A 173 8.40 -18.97 -17.63
C GLU A 173 7.94 -19.85 -18.79
N HIS A 174 7.47 -19.26 -19.89
CA HIS A 174 7.10 -20.00 -21.10
C HIS A 174 8.30 -20.74 -21.71
N GLU A 175 9.42 -20.05 -21.91
CA GLU A 175 10.65 -20.64 -22.45
C GLU A 175 11.18 -21.76 -21.55
N LEU A 176 11.14 -21.57 -20.23
CA LEU A 176 11.55 -22.60 -19.27
C LEU A 176 10.67 -23.85 -19.40
N MET A 177 9.37 -23.68 -19.55
CA MET A 177 8.43 -24.79 -19.71
C MET A 177 8.69 -25.54 -21.04
N MET A 178 8.87 -24.80 -22.14
CA MET A 178 9.22 -25.37 -23.44
C MET A 178 10.55 -26.15 -23.37
N ARG A 179 11.57 -25.56 -22.73
CA ARG A 179 12.87 -26.20 -22.50
C ARG A 179 12.74 -27.50 -21.70
N GLN A 180 11.95 -27.51 -20.64
CA GLN A 180 11.69 -28.72 -19.84
C GLN A 180 10.98 -29.81 -20.66
N SER A 181 10.02 -29.45 -21.51
CA SER A 181 9.37 -30.39 -22.43
C SER A 181 10.39 -31.02 -23.39
N VAL A 182 11.22 -30.19 -24.03
CA VAL A 182 12.26 -30.67 -24.96
C VAL A 182 13.30 -31.53 -24.23
N GLU A 183 13.70 -31.18 -23.01
CA GLU A 183 14.59 -32.01 -22.19
C GLU A 183 13.98 -33.38 -21.86
N ALA A 184 12.68 -33.43 -21.57
CA ALA A 184 11.97 -34.69 -21.34
C ALA A 184 11.94 -35.53 -22.63
N ASP A 185 11.67 -34.92 -23.78
CA ASP A 185 11.69 -35.60 -25.07
C ASP A 185 13.07 -36.15 -25.41
N ILE A 186 14.15 -35.38 -25.18
CA ILE A 186 15.53 -35.85 -25.36
C ILE A 186 15.83 -37.05 -24.46
N ALA A 187 15.39 -37.01 -23.19
CA ALA A 187 15.59 -38.12 -22.26
C ALA A 187 14.83 -39.38 -22.73
N ASN A 188 13.61 -39.23 -23.25
CA ASN A 188 12.82 -40.32 -23.81
C ASN A 188 13.47 -40.89 -25.08
N LEU A 189 13.96 -40.04 -25.99
CA LEU A 189 14.67 -40.47 -27.20
C LEU A 189 15.96 -41.22 -26.87
N ARG A 190 16.71 -40.81 -25.85
CA ARG A 190 17.88 -41.56 -25.37
C ARG A 190 17.50 -42.95 -24.86
N ARG A 191 16.44 -43.05 -24.06
CA ARG A 191 15.93 -44.36 -23.61
C ARG A 191 15.48 -45.25 -24.78
N LEU A 192 14.82 -44.67 -25.79
CA LEU A 192 14.39 -45.40 -26.96
C LEU A 192 15.58 -45.91 -27.78
N LEU A 193 16.64 -45.10 -27.91
CA LEU A 193 17.89 -45.50 -28.54
C LEU A 193 18.55 -46.66 -27.78
N ASP A 194 18.64 -46.58 -26.46
CA ASP A 194 19.19 -47.67 -25.63
C ASP A 194 18.37 -48.95 -25.79
N GLN A 195 17.03 -48.85 -25.75
CA GLN A 195 16.14 -49.99 -25.95
C GLN A 195 16.31 -50.61 -27.34
N THR A 196 16.40 -49.78 -28.38
CA THR A 196 16.59 -50.25 -29.76
C THR A 196 17.97 -50.92 -29.92
N THR A 197 18.99 -50.37 -29.28
CA THR A 197 20.35 -50.95 -29.28
C THR A 197 20.35 -52.32 -28.60
N LEU A 198 19.65 -52.47 -27.47
CA LEU A 198 19.47 -53.76 -26.80
C LEU A 198 18.74 -54.77 -27.68
N THR A 199 17.62 -54.38 -28.31
CA THR A 199 16.89 -55.28 -29.22
C THR A 199 17.71 -55.66 -30.45
N LYS A 200 18.55 -54.75 -30.94
CA LYS A 200 19.47 -55.03 -32.05
C LYS A 200 20.50 -56.09 -31.63
N ALA A 201 21.12 -55.93 -30.46
CA ALA A 201 22.10 -56.88 -29.94
C ALA A 201 21.47 -58.27 -29.69
N ASP A 202 20.24 -58.32 -29.19
CA ASP A 202 19.51 -59.58 -29.01
C ASP A 202 19.25 -60.29 -30.36
N LEU A 203 18.81 -59.54 -31.38
CA LEU A 203 18.62 -60.09 -32.72
C LEU A 203 19.95 -60.52 -33.37
N GLU A 204 21.03 -59.78 -33.17
CA GLU A 204 22.37 -60.16 -33.65
C GLU A 204 22.83 -61.48 -33.01
N MET A 205 22.60 -61.65 -31.70
CA MET A 205 22.89 -62.91 -30.99
C MET A 205 22.03 -64.07 -31.50
N GLN A 206 20.74 -63.86 -31.78
CA GLN A 206 19.87 -64.87 -32.37
C GLN A 206 20.34 -65.28 -33.78
N ILE A 207 20.77 -64.32 -34.60
CA ILE A 207 21.32 -64.59 -35.94
C ILE A 207 22.60 -65.41 -35.84
N GLU A 208 23.52 -65.05 -34.95
CA GLU A 208 24.78 -65.79 -34.73
C GLU A 208 24.49 -67.23 -34.26
N GLY A 209 23.57 -67.40 -33.29
CA GLY A 209 23.15 -68.72 -32.82
C GLY A 209 22.56 -69.60 -33.93
N LEU A 210 21.71 -69.03 -34.81
CA LEU A 210 21.17 -69.75 -35.96
C LEU A 210 22.24 -70.08 -37.00
N GLN A 211 23.25 -69.22 -37.18
CA GLN A 211 24.39 -69.49 -38.06
C GLN A 211 25.24 -70.65 -37.53
N ASP A 212 25.49 -70.69 -36.23
CA ASP A 212 26.21 -71.78 -35.56
C ASP A 212 25.45 -73.10 -35.65
N GLU A 213 24.14 -73.09 -35.43
CA GLU A 213 23.29 -74.28 -35.58
C GLU A 213 23.32 -74.80 -37.02
N LEU A 214 23.23 -73.91 -38.00
CA LEU A 214 23.32 -74.26 -39.43
C LEU A 214 24.70 -74.86 -39.77
N ALA A 215 25.78 -74.28 -39.24
CA ALA A 215 27.13 -74.81 -39.41
C ALA A 215 27.28 -76.19 -38.76
N TYR A 216 26.74 -76.38 -37.56
CA TYR A 216 26.72 -77.65 -36.83
C TYR A 216 25.97 -78.73 -37.61
N LEU A 217 24.75 -78.43 -38.09
CA LEU A 217 23.94 -79.37 -38.90
C LEU A 217 24.65 -79.76 -40.19
N LYS A 218 25.29 -78.80 -40.89
CA LYS A 218 26.08 -79.09 -42.10
C LYS A 218 27.27 -80.01 -41.81
N LYS A 219 27.99 -79.75 -40.71
CA LYS A 219 29.11 -80.58 -40.29
C LYS A 219 28.64 -82.00 -39.94
N ASN A 220 27.59 -82.12 -39.12
CA ASN A 220 27.02 -83.41 -38.75
C ASN A 220 26.56 -84.20 -39.99
N HIS A 221 25.86 -83.55 -40.91
CA HIS A 221 25.46 -84.20 -42.17
C HIS A 221 26.66 -84.66 -43.01
N ALA A 222 27.73 -83.87 -43.07
CA ALA A 222 28.96 -84.26 -43.77
C ALA A 222 29.64 -85.47 -43.10
N GLU A 223 29.66 -85.53 -41.77
CA GLU A 223 30.18 -86.66 -40.99
C GLU A 223 29.32 -87.91 -41.16
N GLU A 224 27.98 -87.80 -41.14
CA GLU A 224 27.05 -88.90 -41.41
C GLU A 224 27.20 -89.45 -42.82
N LEU A 225 27.35 -88.57 -43.83
CA LEU A 225 27.62 -88.99 -45.20
C LEU A 225 28.98 -89.70 -45.32
N ALA A 226 30.01 -89.23 -44.59
CA ALA A 226 31.31 -89.88 -44.54
C ALA A 226 31.22 -91.25 -43.85
N ALA A 227 30.46 -91.37 -42.77
CA ALA A 227 30.21 -92.61 -42.06
C ALA A 227 29.41 -93.61 -42.91
N MET A 228 28.36 -93.18 -43.61
CA MET A 228 27.62 -94.04 -44.55
C MET A 228 28.50 -94.49 -45.72
N ARG A 229 29.37 -93.62 -46.25
CA ARG A 229 30.37 -94.01 -47.26
C ARG A 229 31.37 -95.05 -46.71
N SER A 230 31.85 -94.85 -45.48
CA SER A 230 32.70 -95.80 -44.77
C SER A 230 32.01 -97.15 -44.54
N GLN A 231 30.72 -97.15 -44.19
CA GLN A 231 29.92 -98.36 -44.01
C GLN A 231 29.66 -99.08 -45.34
N LEU A 232 29.46 -98.34 -46.44
CA LEU A 232 29.34 -98.94 -47.78
C LEU A 232 30.65 -99.56 -48.30
N THR A 233 31.82 -99.16 -47.77
CA THR A 233 33.13 -99.77 -48.09
C THR A 233 33.53 -100.92 -47.18
N GLY A 234 32.65 -101.35 -46.27
CA GLY A 234 32.95 -102.34 -45.24
C GLY A 234 31.98 -103.52 -45.20
N THR A 235 31.75 -104.20 -46.33
CA THR A 235 31.33 -105.61 -46.26
C THR A 235 32.55 -106.44 -45.86
N VAL A 236 32.84 -106.47 -44.56
CA VAL A 236 33.87 -107.35 -44.00
C VAL A 236 33.22 -108.21 -42.93
N ASN A 237 32.92 -109.44 -43.34
CA ASN A 237 32.68 -110.56 -42.46
C ASN A 237 33.98 -110.82 -41.69
N VAL A 238 34.00 -110.50 -40.40
CA VAL A 238 35.14 -110.75 -39.51
C VAL A 238 34.70 -111.72 -38.44
N GLU A 239 34.90 -113.00 -38.73
CA GLU A 239 35.01 -114.06 -37.74
C GLU A 239 36.42 -113.95 -37.13
N VAL A 240 36.52 -113.47 -35.88
CA VAL A 240 37.79 -113.57 -35.13
C VAL A 240 37.52 -114.16 -33.75
N ASP A 241 38.29 -115.23 -33.55
CA ASP A 241 38.42 -116.20 -32.49
C ASP A 241 38.49 -115.60 -31.08
N ALA A 242 37.69 -116.18 -30.18
CA ALA A 242 37.52 -115.77 -28.80
C ALA A 242 38.64 -116.35 -27.93
N ALA A 243 39.51 -115.47 -27.42
CA ALA A 243 40.38 -115.76 -26.29
C ALA A 243 39.51 -116.04 -25.02
N PRO A 244 40.03 -116.81 -24.04
CA PRO A 244 39.22 -117.59 -23.10
C PRO A 244 38.21 -116.77 -22.29
N GLN A 245 36.98 -117.30 -22.23
CA GLN A 245 35.77 -116.71 -21.65
C GLN A 245 36.03 -115.90 -20.38
N GLN A 246 36.01 -114.57 -20.53
CA GLN A 246 35.48 -113.72 -19.48
C GLN A 246 34.00 -114.06 -19.37
N ASP A 247 33.51 -114.30 -18.16
CA ASP A 247 32.11 -114.64 -17.90
C ASP A 247 31.21 -113.51 -18.44
N LEU A 248 30.72 -113.69 -19.67
CA LEU A 248 29.99 -112.68 -20.44
C LEU A 248 28.75 -112.22 -19.69
N ASN A 249 28.16 -113.09 -18.89
CA ASN A 249 27.07 -112.72 -17.99
C ASN A 249 27.54 -111.68 -16.97
N LYS A 250 28.74 -111.82 -16.39
CA LYS A 250 29.30 -110.88 -15.43
C LYS A 250 29.61 -109.52 -16.05
N VAL A 251 30.17 -109.49 -17.26
CA VAL A 251 30.47 -108.24 -17.99
C VAL A 251 29.17 -107.56 -18.44
N MET A 252 28.18 -108.33 -18.93
CA MET A 252 26.88 -107.79 -19.31
C MET A 252 26.11 -107.27 -18.09
N GLU A 253 26.18 -107.96 -16.94
CA GLU A 253 25.61 -107.51 -15.67
C GLU A 253 26.30 -106.22 -15.18
N GLU A 254 27.62 -106.14 -15.28
CA GLU A 254 28.39 -104.94 -14.89
C GLU A 254 28.10 -103.74 -15.80
N ILE A 255 27.99 -103.95 -17.12
CA ILE A 255 27.57 -102.92 -18.08
C ILE A 255 26.13 -102.47 -17.78
N ARG A 256 25.22 -103.41 -17.49
CA ARG A 256 23.83 -103.09 -17.13
C ARG A 256 23.75 -102.29 -15.84
N ALA A 257 24.52 -102.69 -14.82
CA ALA A 257 24.63 -101.97 -13.55
C ALA A 257 25.24 -100.57 -13.73
N GLN A 258 26.23 -100.40 -14.62
CA GLN A 258 26.78 -99.08 -14.95
C GLN A 258 25.76 -98.18 -15.66
N TYR A 259 25.02 -98.71 -16.64
CA TYR A 259 23.96 -97.96 -17.32
C TYR A 259 22.81 -97.60 -16.39
N GLU A 260 22.41 -98.52 -15.50
CA GLU A 260 21.39 -98.26 -14.50
C GLU A 260 21.86 -97.19 -13.50
N ALA A 261 23.11 -97.27 -13.04
CA ALA A 261 23.70 -96.25 -12.17
C ALA A 261 23.81 -94.87 -12.83
N ILE A 262 24.19 -94.80 -14.12
CA ILE A 262 24.24 -93.56 -14.89
C ILE A 262 22.83 -92.99 -15.07
N THR A 263 21.86 -93.82 -15.48
CA THR A 263 20.47 -93.39 -15.70
C THR A 263 19.85 -92.88 -14.40
N GLU A 264 20.07 -93.59 -13.30
CA GLU A 264 19.58 -93.20 -11.98
C GLU A 264 20.28 -91.93 -11.46
N LYS A 265 21.58 -91.76 -11.73
CA LYS A 265 22.29 -90.50 -11.43
C LYS A 265 21.73 -89.34 -12.24
N HIS A 266 21.54 -89.52 -13.55
CA HIS A 266 20.96 -88.50 -14.43
C HIS A 266 19.54 -88.11 -13.99
N ARG A 267 18.72 -89.08 -13.57
CA ARG A 267 17.38 -88.82 -13.01
C ARG A 267 17.45 -87.95 -11.76
N ARG A 268 18.33 -88.29 -10.81
CA ARG A 268 18.52 -87.48 -9.60
C ARG A 268 19.06 -86.09 -9.89
N ASP A 269 20.02 -85.96 -10.80
CA ASP A 269 20.60 -84.67 -11.18
C ASP A 269 19.53 -83.77 -11.85
N GLN A 270 18.66 -84.35 -12.69
CA GLN A 270 17.51 -83.64 -13.27
C GLN A 270 16.47 -83.23 -12.23
N GLU A 271 16.11 -84.12 -11.30
CA GLU A 271 15.19 -83.81 -10.20
C GLU A 271 15.76 -82.71 -9.29
N ALA A 272 17.05 -82.78 -8.95
CA ALA A 272 17.73 -81.76 -8.16
C ALA A 272 17.76 -80.41 -8.89
N TRP A 273 18.09 -80.40 -10.17
CA TRP A 273 18.09 -79.19 -10.99
C TRP A 273 16.70 -78.56 -11.11
N PHE A 274 15.66 -79.38 -11.34
CA PHE A 274 14.28 -78.91 -11.39
C PHE A 274 13.84 -78.33 -10.04
N ASN A 275 14.15 -79.01 -8.94
CA ASN A 275 13.84 -78.52 -7.60
C ASN A 275 14.57 -77.21 -7.28
N GLU A 276 15.85 -77.07 -7.65
CA GLU A 276 16.61 -75.84 -7.48
C GLU A 276 16.00 -74.68 -8.28
N LYS A 277 15.66 -74.90 -9.55
CA LYS A 277 15.01 -73.87 -10.38
C LYS A 277 13.61 -73.51 -9.91
N SER A 278 12.82 -74.50 -9.51
CA SER A 278 11.49 -74.28 -8.93
C SER A 278 11.58 -73.50 -7.60
N ALA A 279 12.54 -73.83 -6.74
CA ALA A 279 12.77 -73.11 -5.49
C ALA A 279 13.21 -71.65 -5.74
N ALA A 280 14.11 -71.41 -6.70
CA ALA A 280 14.53 -70.07 -7.07
C ALA A 280 13.37 -69.24 -7.64
N LEU A 281 12.54 -69.82 -8.51
CA LEU A 281 11.36 -69.17 -9.06
C LEU A 281 10.34 -68.84 -7.98
N ASN A 282 10.05 -69.80 -7.08
CA ASN A 282 9.13 -69.57 -5.96
C ASN A 282 9.61 -68.44 -5.03
N LYS A 283 10.93 -68.35 -4.79
CA LYS A 283 11.51 -67.27 -4.01
C LYS A 283 11.32 -65.91 -4.70
N GLU A 284 11.57 -65.84 -6.00
CA GLU A 284 11.38 -64.61 -6.78
C GLU A 284 9.92 -64.17 -6.81
N VAL A 285 8.99 -65.12 -7.00
CA VAL A 285 7.54 -64.86 -6.94
C VAL A 285 7.13 -64.34 -5.57
N ALA A 286 7.67 -64.90 -4.49
CA ALA A 286 7.39 -64.42 -3.13
C ALA A 286 7.88 -62.98 -2.91
N ILE A 287 9.12 -62.67 -3.31
CA ILE A 287 9.70 -61.31 -3.20
C ILE A 287 8.93 -60.31 -4.06
N SER A 288 8.61 -60.69 -5.30
CA SER A 288 7.82 -59.86 -6.21
C SER A 288 6.42 -59.59 -5.65
N THR A 289 5.77 -60.61 -5.08
CA THR A 289 4.46 -60.47 -4.43
C THR A 289 4.54 -59.53 -3.22
N GLU A 290 5.56 -59.67 -2.36
CA GLU A 290 5.78 -58.78 -1.22
C GLU A 290 6.01 -57.32 -1.67
N THR A 291 6.82 -57.13 -2.70
CA THR A 291 7.11 -55.80 -3.28
C THR A 291 5.84 -55.15 -3.85
N ILE A 292 4.99 -55.95 -4.51
CA ILE A 292 3.70 -55.46 -5.02
C ILE A 292 2.76 -55.08 -3.87
N GLN A 293 2.68 -55.90 -2.80
CA GLN A 293 1.82 -55.60 -1.66
C GLN A 293 2.28 -54.34 -0.91
N THR A 294 3.59 -54.20 -0.65
CA THR A 294 4.17 -53.01 0.00
C THR A 294 3.92 -51.75 -0.83
N SER A 295 4.18 -51.79 -2.14
CA SER A 295 3.89 -50.67 -3.06
C SER A 295 2.40 -50.32 -3.06
N LYS A 296 1.52 -51.33 -3.03
CA LYS A 296 0.05 -51.13 -2.96
C LYS A 296 -0.37 -50.46 -1.65
N THR A 297 0.22 -50.84 -0.52
CA THR A 297 -0.04 -50.19 0.77
C THR A 297 0.45 -48.75 0.79
N GLU A 298 1.66 -48.48 0.27
CA GLU A 298 2.21 -47.12 0.16
C GLU A 298 1.33 -46.22 -0.71
N ILE A 299 0.86 -46.70 -1.86
CA ILE A 299 -0.08 -45.96 -2.72
C ILE A 299 -1.39 -45.66 -1.98
N SER A 300 -1.90 -46.61 -1.20
CA SER A 300 -3.14 -46.43 -0.42
C SER A 300 -2.96 -45.38 0.68
N ASP A 301 -1.82 -45.40 1.38
CA ASP A 301 -1.52 -44.43 2.42
C ASP A 301 -1.27 -43.03 1.86
N LEU A 302 -0.53 -42.92 0.74
CA LEU A 302 -0.37 -41.66 0.02
C LEU A 302 -1.73 -41.09 -0.41
N ARG A 303 -2.64 -41.93 -0.94
CA ARG A 303 -4.00 -41.49 -1.29
C ARG A 303 -4.78 -40.98 -0.07
N ARG A 304 -4.68 -41.64 1.09
CA ARG A 304 -5.32 -41.17 2.34
C ARG A 304 -4.74 -39.84 2.80
N THR A 305 -3.41 -39.68 2.76
CA THR A 305 -2.76 -38.42 3.14
C THR A 305 -3.15 -37.28 2.20
N LEU A 306 -3.23 -37.53 0.89
CA LEU A 306 -3.67 -36.55 -0.09
C LEU A 306 -5.11 -36.11 0.17
N GLN A 307 -6.03 -37.05 0.39
CA GLN A 307 -7.42 -36.73 0.75
C GLN A 307 -7.51 -35.93 2.05
N GLY A 308 -6.71 -36.27 3.06
CA GLY A 308 -6.64 -35.50 4.31
C GLY A 308 -6.16 -34.07 4.10
N LEU A 309 -5.14 -33.86 3.27
CA LEU A 309 -4.63 -32.54 2.91
C LEU A 309 -5.62 -31.73 2.07
N GLU A 310 -6.37 -32.38 1.16
CA GLU A 310 -7.43 -31.72 0.39
C GLU A 310 -8.57 -31.23 1.31
N ILE A 311 -8.99 -32.04 2.28
CA ILE A 311 -10.01 -31.65 3.26
C ILE A 311 -9.51 -30.48 4.11
N GLU A 312 -8.27 -30.54 4.59
CA GLU A 312 -7.67 -29.44 5.35
C GLU A 312 -7.61 -28.15 4.51
N LEU A 313 -7.22 -28.25 3.23
CA LEU A 313 -7.22 -27.12 2.31
C LEU A 313 -8.63 -26.51 2.16
N GLN A 314 -9.66 -27.34 1.97
CA GLN A 314 -11.04 -26.85 1.87
C GLN A 314 -11.53 -26.21 3.17
N SER A 315 -11.16 -26.78 4.32
CA SER A 315 -11.46 -26.22 5.64
C SER A 315 -10.83 -24.83 5.81
N GLN A 316 -9.54 -24.69 5.47
CA GLN A 316 -8.82 -23.42 5.54
C GLN A 316 -9.38 -22.36 4.59
N LEU A 317 -9.80 -22.76 3.37
CA LEU A 317 -10.47 -21.85 2.43
C LEU A 317 -11.82 -21.37 2.97
N SER A 318 -12.60 -22.26 3.58
CA SER A 318 -13.86 -21.89 4.24
C SER A 318 -13.62 -20.93 5.41
N MET A 319 -12.62 -21.20 6.25
CA MET A 319 -12.24 -20.33 7.37
C MET A 319 -11.77 -18.95 6.88
N LYS A 320 -10.94 -18.89 5.83
CA LYS A 320 -10.53 -17.64 5.18
C LYS A 320 -11.74 -16.85 4.72
N GLY A 321 -12.68 -17.48 4.01
CA GLY A 321 -13.89 -16.83 3.51
C GLY A 321 -14.76 -16.28 4.65
N ALA A 322 -14.92 -17.03 5.74
CA ALA A 322 -15.64 -16.56 6.92
C ALA A 322 -14.96 -15.34 7.56
N LEU A 323 -13.63 -15.36 7.71
CA LEU A 323 -12.88 -14.23 8.26
C LEU A 323 -12.98 -12.99 7.37
N GLU A 324 -12.80 -13.13 6.05
CA GLU A 324 -12.96 -12.03 5.08
C GLU A 324 -14.38 -11.44 5.14
N SER A 325 -15.42 -12.28 5.26
CA SER A 325 -16.79 -11.82 5.44
C SER A 325 -16.97 -11.03 6.74
N THR A 326 -16.42 -11.51 7.87
CA THR A 326 -16.53 -10.77 9.15
C THR A 326 -15.81 -9.44 9.10
N VAL A 327 -14.65 -9.35 8.45
CA VAL A 327 -13.93 -8.09 8.26
C VAL A 327 -14.80 -7.12 7.45
N ALA A 328 -15.32 -7.55 6.30
CA ALA A 328 -16.18 -6.73 5.45
C ALA A 328 -17.43 -6.24 6.20
N GLU A 329 -18.07 -7.11 7.00
CA GLU A 329 -19.22 -6.74 7.83
C GLU A 329 -18.85 -5.68 8.88
N THR A 330 -17.71 -5.84 9.57
CA THR A 330 -17.26 -4.87 10.56
C THR A 330 -16.92 -3.52 9.93
N GLU A 331 -16.24 -3.51 8.79
CA GLU A 331 -15.93 -2.30 8.02
C GLU A 331 -17.22 -1.59 7.57
N ALA A 332 -18.18 -2.34 7.03
CA ALA A 332 -19.48 -1.79 6.64
C ALA A 332 -20.23 -1.18 7.83
N ARG A 333 -20.22 -1.85 9.00
CA ARG A 333 -20.84 -1.35 10.23
C ARG A 333 -20.19 -0.06 10.71
N TYR A 334 -18.85 0.01 10.73
CA TYR A 334 -18.15 1.23 11.13
C TYR A 334 -18.34 2.38 10.13
N SER A 335 -18.35 2.08 8.83
CA SER A 335 -18.67 3.06 7.79
C SER A 335 -20.08 3.64 7.97
N ALA A 336 -21.07 2.80 8.26
CA ALA A 336 -22.43 3.26 8.55
C ALA A 336 -22.49 4.14 9.80
N MET A 337 -21.76 3.78 10.86
CA MET A 337 -21.67 4.57 12.09
C MET A 337 -21.02 5.95 11.84
N LEU A 338 -19.92 5.99 11.08
CA LEU A 338 -19.26 7.25 10.70
C LEU A 338 -20.16 8.14 9.85
N CYS A 339 -20.91 7.56 8.91
CA CYS A 339 -21.92 8.29 8.13
C CYS A 339 -23.01 8.88 9.06
N GLY A 340 -23.47 8.11 10.04
CA GLY A 340 -24.40 8.57 11.07
C GLY A 340 -23.86 9.78 11.85
N PHE A 341 -22.60 9.72 12.32
CA PHE A 341 -21.97 10.84 13.01
C PHE A 341 -21.73 12.06 12.09
N GLN A 342 -21.39 11.85 10.82
CA GLN A 342 -21.26 12.95 9.88
C GLN A 342 -22.61 13.65 9.67
N ASN A 343 -23.71 12.90 9.61
CA ASN A 343 -25.06 13.47 9.49
C ASN A 343 -25.43 14.29 10.74
N THR A 344 -25.12 13.82 11.95
CA THR A 344 -25.39 14.59 13.17
C THR A 344 -24.55 15.87 13.24
N ILE A 345 -23.27 15.81 12.84
CA ILE A 345 -22.41 16.99 12.71
C ILE A 345 -23.03 17.99 11.73
N ASN A 346 -23.43 17.54 10.53
CA ASN A 346 -24.03 18.41 9.52
C ASN A 346 -25.32 19.07 10.03
N MET A 347 -26.17 18.34 10.77
CA MET A 347 -27.37 18.92 11.37
C MET A 347 -27.03 20.00 12.41
N LEU A 348 -26.10 19.72 13.32
CA LEU A 348 -25.67 20.68 14.34
C LEU A 348 -25.01 21.92 13.74
N GLU A 349 -24.21 21.76 12.69
CA GLU A 349 -23.61 22.87 11.94
C GLU A 349 -24.68 23.74 11.27
N ALA A 350 -25.73 23.11 10.69
CA ALA A 350 -26.85 23.82 10.11
C ALA A 350 -27.67 24.60 11.17
N GLU A 351 -27.96 23.98 12.32
CA GLU A 351 -28.61 24.67 13.45
C GLU A 351 -27.79 25.86 13.95
N LEU A 352 -26.48 25.69 14.10
CA LEU A 352 -25.58 26.74 14.55
C LEU A 352 -25.52 27.90 13.53
N SER A 353 -25.53 27.59 12.23
CA SER A 353 -25.64 28.57 11.15
C SER A 353 -26.97 29.34 11.23
N ASN A 354 -28.09 28.64 11.43
CA ASN A 354 -29.41 29.26 11.57
C ASN A 354 -29.48 30.20 12.78
N VAL A 355 -28.96 29.78 13.94
CA VAL A 355 -28.91 30.63 15.15
C VAL A 355 -28.06 31.87 14.92
N ARG A 356 -26.89 31.73 14.26
CA ARG A 356 -26.04 32.88 13.90
C ARG A 356 -26.78 33.87 12.99
N ALA A 357 -27.46 33.38 11.96
CA ALA A 357 -28.25 34.22 11.06
C ALA A 357 -29.39 34.94 11.80
N SER A 358 -30.08 34.24 12.70
CA SER A 358 -31.14 34.82 13.53
C SER A 358 -30.62 35.92 14.47
N ILE A 359 -29.46 35.71 15.10
CA ILE A 359 -28.81 36.73 15.95
C ILE A 359 -28.41 37.95 15.11
N GLU A 360 -27.86 37.73 13.91
CA GLU A 360 -27.48 38.82 13.02
C GLU A 360 -28.70 39.64 12.57
N GLN A 361 -29.81 38.96 12.22
CA GLN A 361 -31.08 39.60 11.90
C GLN A 361 -31.62 40.40 13.09
N GLN A 362 -31.68 39.81 14.28
CA GLN A 362 -32.12 40.49 15.49
C GLN A 362 -31.24 41.72 15.80
N GLY A 363 -29.93 41.62 15.57
CA GLY A 363 -29.00 42.74 15.70
C GLY A 363 -29.20 43.84 14.65
N GLN A 364 -29.73 43.53 13.47
CA GLN A 364 -30.16 44.53 12.49
C GLN A 364 -31.45 45.21 12.96
N ASP A 365 -32.44 44.44 13.42
CA ASP A 365 -33.71 44.95 13.91
C ASP A 365 -33.54 45.89 15.12
N TYR A 366 -32.66 45.52 16.08
CA TYR A 366 -32.34 46.39 17.21
C TYR A 366 -31.68 47.70 16.78
N ARG A 367 -30.80 47.68 15.76
CA ARG A 367 -30.18 48.91 15.24
C ARG A 367 -31.22 49.82 14.58
N MET A 368 -32.14 49.26 13.80
CA MET A 368 -33.24 50.02 13.20
C MET A 368 -34.15 50.63 14.28
N LEU A 369 -34.47 49.86 15.33
CA LEU A 369 -35.28 50.37 16.43
C LEU A 369 -34.59 51.50 17.20
N LEU A 370 -33.27 51.40 17.42
CA LEU A 370 -32.49 52.46 18.04
C LEU A 370 -32.45 53.73 17.18
N ASP A 371 -32.34 53.59 15.85
CA ASP A 371 -32.40 54.72 14.91
C ASP A 371 -33.75 55.43 14.98
N ILE A 372 -34.85 54.67 14.92
CA ILE A 372 -36.22 55.20 15.08
C ILE A 372 -36.38 55.90 16.43
N LYS A 373 -35.91 55.27 17.53
CA LYS A 373 -35.94 55.86 18.87
C LYS A 373 -35.19 57.20 18.91
N SER A 374 -33.99 57.26 18.34
CA SER A 374 -33.19 58.48 18.31
C SER A 374 -33.89 59.59 17.53
N ARG A 375 -34.52 59.26 16.39
CA ARG A 375 -35.31 60.21 15.60
C ARG A 375 -36.55 60.72 16.35
N LEU A 376 -37.29 59.83 17.02
CA LEU A 376 -38.42 60.23 17.86
C LEU A 376 -38.00 61.13 19.03
N GLU A 377 -36.85 60.85 19.66
CA GLU A 377 -36.29 61.70 20.72
C GLU A 377 -35.96 63.11 20.20
N GLN A 378 -35.44 63.23 18.97
CA GLN A 378 -35.21 64.52 18.31
C GLN A 378 -36.53 65.26 18.00
N GLU A 379 -37.55 64.55 17.51
CA GLU A 379 -38.88 65.12 17.25
C GLU A 379 -39.50 65.65 18.56
N ILE A 380 -39.45 64.88 19.66
CA ILE A 380 -39.91 65.31 20.99
C ILE A 380 -39.13 66.53 21.49
N ALA A 381 -37.81 66.57 21.32
CA ALA A 381 -37.00 67.73 21.70
C ALA A 381 -37.43 68.98 20.91
N THR A 382 -37.68 68.82 19.61
CA THR A 382 -38.18 69.91 18.75
C THR A 382 -39.55 70.38 19.21
N TYR A 383 -40.49 69.47 19.49
CA TYR A 383 -41.80 69.80 20.03
C TYR A 383 -41.71 70.53 21.38
N ARG A 384 -40.79 70.15 22.27
CA ARG A 384 -40.56 70.85 23.53
C ARG A 384 -40.06 72.29 23.32
N ILE A 385 -39.16 72.51 22.36
CA ILE A 385 -38.65 73.85 22.02
C ILE A 385 -39.75 74.71 21.42
N THR A 386 -40.54 74.19 20.48
CA THR A 386 -41.65 74.96 19.88
C THR A 386 -42.72 75.30 20.89
N LEU A 387 -43.10 74.39 21.80
CA LEU A 387 -44.02 74.68 22.90
C LEU A 387 -43.47 75.75 23.86
N LEU A 388 -42.19 75.66 24.23
CA LEU A 388 -41.52 76.69 25.04
C LEU A 388 -41.51 78.05 24.32
N SER A 389 -41.22 78.08 23.02
CA SER A 389 -41.24 79.31 22.22
C SER A 389 -42.65 79.90 22.08
N PHE A 390 -43.67 79.05 21.95
CA PHE A 390 -45.08 79.47 21.91
C PHE A 390 -45.54 80.03 23.26
N PHE A 391 -45.11 79.43 24.38
CA PHE A 391 -45.41 79.96 25.71
C PHE A 391 -44.72 81.30 25.98
N VAL A 392 -43.50 81.50 25.46
CA VAL A 392 -42.78 82.78 25.54
C VAL A 392 -43.41 83.85 24.64
N ALA A 393 -43.96 83.47 23.48
CA ALA A 393 -44.67 84.38 22.56
C ALA A 393 -46.13 84.67 22.98
N GLY A 394 -46.77 83.75 23.73
CA GLY A 394 -48.18 83.82 24.14
C GLY A 394 -48.45 84.55 25.46
N GLY A 395 -47.43 85.13 26.09
CA GLY A 395 -47.54 85.87 27.36
C GLY A 395 -48.32 87.20 27.30
N SER A 396 -49.08 87.47 26.23
CA SER A 396 -49.85 88.71 26.06
C SER A 396 -51.23 88.50 25.44
N VAL A 397 -52.05 87.57 25.94
CA VAL A 397 -53.50 87.59 25.68
C VAL A 397 -54.28 87.26 26.95
N SER A 398 -55.02 88.25 27.43
CA SER A 398 -55.85 88.21 28.63
C SER A 398 -57.03 87.24 28.53
N THR A 399 -57.26 86.56 29.65
CA THR A 399 -58.43 85.73 30.00
C THR A 399 -59.76 86.48 29.84
N THR A 400 -60.71 85.92 29.08
CA THR A 400 -62.15 86.16 29.31
C THR A 400 -62.90 84.84 29.29
N THR A 401 -63.39 84.49 30.47
CA THR A 401 -64.28 83.39 30.83
C THR A 401 -65.64 83.50 30.10
N ALA A 402 -66.14 82.39 29.54
CA ALA A 402 -67.57 82.22 29.30
C ALA A 402 -67.96 80.74 29.48
N VAL A 403 -68.84 80.54 30.45
CA VAL A 403 -69.45 79.29 30.91
C VAL A 403 -70.49 78.80 29.90
N ARG A 404 -70.45 77.51 29.53
CA ARG A 404 -71.57 76.57 29.72
C ARG A 404 -71.14 75.12 29.58
#